data_AF-A0A2T6F8F2-F1
#
_entry.id   AF-A0A2T6F8F2-F1
#
_cell.length_a   1.000
_cell.length_b   1.000
_cell.length_c   1.000
_cell.angle_alpha   90.00
_cell.angle_beta   90.00
_cell.angle_gamma   90.00
#
_symmetry.space_group_name_H-M   'P 1'
#
loop_
_entity.id
_entity.type
_entity.pdbx_description
1 polymer ?
#
loop_
_entity_poly.entity_id
_entity_poly.type
_entity_poly.pdbx_seq_one_letter_code
_entity_poly.pdbx_strand_id
1 'polypeptide(L)'
;MSPQIWMKGRDAPLPSKTPQPQPLLTGETDNFKVRKALLLIERNISTPLSLEEIAERVHVSARQLERLFHAELGMSPTAFAMKLRFRKAYGKTPTQARKTRESRKATEVL
;
A
#
# COMPACT_ATOMS: atom_id res chain seq x y z
N MET A 1 -20.43 2.52 42.44
CA MET A 1 -21.17 3.78 42.20
C MET A 1 -20.81 4.29 40.83
N SER A 2 -21.74 4.21 39.88
CA SER A 2 -21.64 4.89 38.58
C SER A 2 -22.17 6.32 38.73
N PRO A 3 -21.59 7.31 38.03
CA PRO A 3 -22.35 8.50 37.64
C PRO A 3 -22.58 8.49 36.12
N GLN A 4 -23.85 8.33 35.75
CA GLN A 4 -24.41 8.62 34.44
C GLN A 4 -24.10 10.07 34.03
N ILE A 5 -23.39 10.29 32.93
CA ILE A 5 -23.41 11.57 32.21
C ILE A 5 -23.49 11.27 30.71
N TRP A 6 -24.70 10.99 30.24
CA TRP A 6 -25.12 11.21 28.86
C TRP A 6 -26.20 12.29 28.90
N MET A 7 -26.26 13.10 27.84
CA MET A 7 -27.20 14.21 27.60
C MET A 7 -26.74 15.61 28.02
N LYS A 8 -25.96 16.25 27.14
CA LYS A 8 -26.34 17.58 26.63
C LYS A 8 -25.90 17.70 25.16
N GLY A 9 -26.83 18.16 24.32
CA GLY A 9 -26.78 17.99 22.87
C GLY A 9 -25.80 18.90 22.11
N ARG A 10 -25.62 18.44 20.86
CA ARG A 10 -25.17 19.11 19.64
C ARG A 10 -23.65 19.26 19.41
N ASP A 11 -23.21 18.59 18.35
CA ASP A 11 -22.03 18.90 17.53
C ASP A 11 -20.64 18.73 18.16
N ALA A 12 -20.39 17.66 18.91
CA ALA A 12 -19.01 17.24 19.10
C ALA A 12 -18.48 16.68 17.76
N PRO A 13 -17.48 17.30 17.09
CA PRO A 13 -16.78 16.62 16.02
C PRO A 13 -16.24 15.34 16.63
N LEU A 14 -16.58 14.20 16.02
CA LEU A 14 -16.09 12.89 16.42
C LEU A 14 -14.61 13.01 16.84
N PRO A 15 -14.19 12.56 18.04
CA PRO A 15 -12.78 12.50 18.35
C PRO A 15 -12.16 11.63 17.25
N SER A 16 -11.17 12.17 16.55
CA SER A 16 -10.40 11.52 15.49
C SER A 16 -9.51 10.39 16.03
N LYS A 17 -10.10 9.51 16.84
CA LYS A 17 -9.55 8.24 17.30
C LYS A 17 -10.21 7.06 16.60
N THR A 18 -11.01 7.29 15.56
CA THR A 18 -11.15 6.26 14.52
C THR A 18 -9.73 6.03 14.00
N PRO A 19 -9.18 4.81 14.03
CA PRO A 19 -8.01 4.51 13.24
C PRO A 19 -8.42 4.82 11.81
N GLN A 20 -8.05 6.01 11.33
CA GLN A 20 -8.12 6.31 9.92
C GLN A 20 -7.37 5.14 9.27
N PRO A 21 -7.95 4.41 8.31
CA PRO A 21 -7.27 3.27 7.70
C PRO A 21 -5.94 3.81 7.21
N GLN A 22 -4.88 3.48 7.95
CA GLN A 22 -3.55 3.94 7.66
C GLN A 22 -3.25 3.32 6.31
N PRO A 23 -3.00 4.11 5.26
CA PRO A 23 -2.67 3.55 3.97
C PRO A 23 -1.47 2.64 4.20
N LEU A 24 -1.60 1.38 3.81
CA LEU A 24 -0.64 0.33 4.19
C LEU A 24 0.77 0.62 3.65
N LEU A 25 0.87 1.61 2.76
CA LEU A 25 2.04 1.98 1.98
C LEU A 25 2.70 3.30 2.44
N THR A 26 2.19 3.93 3.51
CA THR A 26 2.67 5.27 3.94
C THR A 26 4.09 5.23 4.52
N GLY A 27 4.60 4.06 4.90
CA GLY A 27 5.95 3.86 5.46
C GLY A 27 7.01 3.39 4.46
N GLU A 28 6.69 3.27 3.17
CA GLU A 28 7.61 2.71 2.16
C GLU A 28 8.62 3.73 1.61
N THR A 29 8.42 5.03 1.84
CA THR A 29 9.24 6.12 1.27
C THR A 29 9.04 7.45 2.03
N ASP A 30 10.11 8.25 2.13
CA ASP A 30 10.07 9.61 2.67
C ASP A 30 9.63 10.66 1.63
N ASN A 31 9.61 10.29 0.35
CA ASN A 31 9.25 11.19 -0.72
C ASN A 31 7.72 11.38 -0.77
N PHE A 32 7.26 12.59 -0.41
CA PHE A 32 5.84 12.93 -0.39
C PHE A 32 5.12 12.64 -1.73
N LYS A 33 5.78 12.83 -2.87
CA LYS A 33 5.19 12.60 -4.19
C LYS A 33 4.96 11.11 -4.46
N VAL A 34 5.95 10.29 -4.13
CA VAL A 34 5.84 8.82 -4.25
C VAL A 34 4.79 8.31 -3.27
N ARG A 35 4.79 8.80 -2.03
CA ARG A 35 3.76 8.47 -1.03
C ARG A 35 2.34 8.81 -1.49
N LYS A 36 2.14 9.98 -2.08
CA LYS A 36 0.84 10.40 -2.64
C LYS A 36 0.44 9.51 -3.83
N ALA A 37 1.37 9.15 -4.69
CA ALA A 37 1.11 8.24 -5.80
C ALA A 37 0.79 6.80 -5.34
N LEU A 38 1.49 6.27 -4.32
CA LEU A 38 1.17 4.98 -3.71
C LEU A 38 -0.27 4.95 -3.17
N LEU A 39 -0.69 6.03 -2.51
CA LEU A 39 -2.06 6.20 -2.01
C LEU A 39 -3.09 6.22 -3.14
N LEU A 40 -2.79 6.91 -4.25
CA LEU A 40 -3.66 6.93 -5.43
C LEU A 40 -3.80 5.54 -6.05
N ILE A 41 -2.69 4.81 -6.19
CA ILE A 41 -2.69 3.44 -6.70
C ILE A 41 -3.51 2.53 -5.78
N GLU A 42 -3.32 2.62 -4.46
CA GLU A 42 -4.00 1.77 -3.48
C GLU A 42 -5.52 1.99 -3.46
N ARG A 43 -5.96 3.24 -3.57
CA ARG A 43 -7.39 3.60 -3.61
C ARG A 43 -8.07 3.18 -4.91
N ASN A 44 -7.33 3.15 -6.02
CA ASN A 44 -7.87 2.92 -7.36
C ASN A 44 -7.57 1.51 -7.92
N ILE A 45 -7.43 0.49 -7.06
CA ILE A 45 -7.08 -0.87 -7.52
C ILE A 45 -8.19 -1.50 -8.40
N SER A 46 -9.45 -1.21 -8.10
CA SER A 46 -10.60 -1.70 -8.88
C SER A 46 -10.68 -1.02 -10.25
N THR A 47 -10.37 0.27 -10.31
CA THR A 47 -10.42 1.12 -11.50
C THR A 47 -9.08 1.84 -11.65
N PRO A 48 -8.04 1.17 -12.17
CA PRO A 48 -6.67 1.70 -12.18
C PRO A 48 -6.59 2.98 -13.01
N LEU A 49 -5.98 4.00 -12.41
CA LEU A 49 -5.62 5.25 -13.09
C LEU A 49 -4.43 5.01 -14.03
N SER A 50 -4.37 5.74 -15.13
CA SER A 50 -3.19 5.75 -16.01
C SER A 50 -1.98 6.37 -15.29
N LEU A 51 -0.79 6.13 -15.84
CA LEU A 51 0.43 6.72 -15.29
C LEU A 51 0.39 8.25 -15.34
N GLU A 52 -0.11 8.80 -16.45
CA GLU A 52 -0.28 10.23 -16.71
C GLU A 52 -1.25 10.84 -15.70
N GLU A 53 -2.38 10.17 -15.46
CA GLU A 53 -3.40 10.56 -14.50
C GLU A 53 -2.90 10.60 -13.04
N ILE A 54 -2.02 9.68 -12.68
CA ILE A 54 -1.38 9.66 -11.36
C ILE A 54 -0.38 10.82 -11.29
N ALA A 55 0.45 10.99 -12.32
CA ALA A 55 1.47 12.02 -12.41
C ALA A 55 0.88 13.43 -12.32
N GLU A 56 -0.24 13.67 -13.01
CA GLU A 56 -0.99 14.93 -12.96
C GLU A 56 -1.47 15.23 -11.54
N ARG A 57 -2.06 14.24 -10.85
CA ARG A 57 -2.56 14.39 -9.47
C ARG A 57 -1.45 14.58 -8.44
N VAL A 58 -0.21 14.21 -8.74
CA VAL A 58 0.97 14.46 -7.89
C VAL A 58 1.84 15.62 -8.39
N HIS A 59 1.40 16.35 -9.42
CA HIS A 59 2.06 17.51 -10.02
C HIS A 59 3.50 17.21 -10.47
N VAL A 60 3.71 16.10 -11.17
CA VAL A 60 4.96 15.80 -11.88
C VAL A 60 4.69 15.23 -13.26
N SER A 61 5.72 15.16 -14.11
CA SER A 61 5.62 14.41 -15.37
C SER A 61 5.63 12.90 -15.13
N ALA A 62 5.06 12.13 -16.05
CA ALA A 62 5.07 10.66 -15.99
C ALA A 62 6.48 10.09 -15.87
N ARG A 63 7.44 10.61 -16.65
CA ARG A 63 8.86 10.21 -16.58
C ARG A 63 9.48 10.51 -15.22
N GLN A 64 9.18 11.68 -14.65
CA GLN A 64 9.68 12.03 -13.32
C GLN A 64 9.07 11.13 -12.26
N LEU A 65 7.78 10.81 -12.37
CA LEU A 65 7.11 9.88 -11.47
C LEU A 65 7.76 8.50 -11.51
N GLU A 66 8.01 7.95 -12.69
CA GLU A 66 8.70 6.66 -12.85
C GLU A 66 10.10 6.67 -12.24
N ARG A 67 10.88 7.72 -12.51
CA ARG A 67 12.23 7.85 -11.94
C ARG A 67 12.20 7.92 -10.42
N LEU A 68 11.27 8.69 -9.85
CA LEU A 68 11.10 8.77 -8.39
C LEU A 68 10.66 7.40 -7.82
N PHE A 69 9.75 6.70 -8.48
CA PHE A 69 9.34 5.36 -8.08
C PHE A 69 10.50 4.36 -8.09
N HIS A 70 11.30 4.36 -9.16
CA HIS A 70 12.48 3.50 -9.23
C HIS A 70 13.53 3.85 -8.18
N ALA A 71 13.76 5.14 -7.91
CA ALA A 71 14.71 5.59 -6.90
C ALA A 71 14.29 5.17 -5.48
N GLU A 72 13.00 5.28 -5.15
CA GLU A 72 12.49 5.03 -3.79
C GLU A 72 12.13 3.56 -3.55
N LEU A 73 11.55 2.87 -4.55
CA LEU A 73 10.94 1.54 -4.39
C LEU A 73 11.60 0.47 -5.26
N GLY A 74 12.58 0.84 -6.10
CA GLY A 74 13.26 -0.07 -7.02
C GLY A 74 12.39 -0.59 -8.17
N MET A 75 11.16 -0.10 -8.34
CA MET A 75 10.21 -0.60 -9.34
C MET A 75 9.36 0.52 -9.94
N SER A 76 8.78 0.27 -11.13
CA SER A 76 7.88 1.22 -11.77
C SER A 76 6.51 1.29 -11.07
N PRO A 77 5.77 2.40 -11.22
CA PRO A 77 4.42 2.55 -10.68
C PRO A 77 3.47 1.45 -11.19
N THR A 78 3.60 1.05 -12.45
CA THR A 78 2.78 0.00 -13.09
C THR A 78 3.06 -1.39 -12.50
N ALA A 79 4.33 -1.73 -12.28
CA ALA A 79 4.73 -2.98 -11.62
C ALA A 79 4.22 -3.03 -10.17
N PHE A 80 4.30 -1.90 -9.46
CA PHE A 80 3.77 -1.78 -8.11
C PHE A 80 2.25 -1.96 -8.06
N ALA A 81 1.50 -1.30 -8.95
CA ALA A 81 0.05 -1.44 -9.06
C ALA A 81 -0.37 -2.89 -9.35
N MET A 82 0.37 -3.56 -10.23
CA MET A 82 0.16 -4.97 -10.53
C MET A 82 0.42 -5.85 -9.29
N LYS A 83 1.55 -5.68 -8.61
CA LYS A 83 1.86 -6.40 -7.36
C LYS A 83 0.78 -6.21 -6.29
N LEU A 84 0.23 -5.01 -6.19
CA LEU A 84 -0.84 -4.68 -5.26
C LEU A 84 -2.17 -5.36 -5.62
N ARG A 85 -2.50 -5.43 -6.92
CA ARG A 85 -3.64 -6.20 -7.45
C ARG A 85 -3.51 -7.68 -7.11
N PHE A 86 -2.34 -8.26 -7.33
CA PHE A 86 -2.05 -9.64 -6.91
C PHE A 86 -2.26 -9.80 -5.41
N ARG A 87 -1.68 -8.94 -4.57
CA ARG A 87 -1.87 -9.04 -3.11
C ARG A 87 -3.35 -8.99 -2.68
N LYS A 88 -4.18 -8.14 -3.32
CA LYS A 88 -5.62 -8.05 -3.01
C LYS A 88 -6.42 -9.24 -3.56
N ALA A 89 -6.16 -9.67 -4.80
CA ALA A 89 -6.86 -10.79 -5.43
C ALA A 89 -6.56 -12.13 -4.72
N TYR A 90 -5.30 -12.33 -4.32
CA TYR A 90 -4.85 -13.54 -3.65
C TYR A 90 -4.93 -13.45 -2.11
N GLY A 91 -5.55 -12.39 -1.57
CA GLY A 91 -5.90 -12.25 -0.16
C GLY A 91 -6.99 -13.23 0.33
N LYS A 92 -7.46 -14.12 -0.55
CA LYS A 92 -8.25 -15.31 -0.20
C LYS A 92 -7.72 -16.56 -0.91
N THR A 93 -6.51 -16.98 -0.56
CA THR A 93 -6.19 -18.42 -0.55
C THR A 93 -5.54 -18.75 0.79
N PRO A 94 -6.14 -19.61 1.65
CA PRO A 94 -5.34 -20.24 2.69
C PRO A 94 -4.31 -21.12 1.99
N THR A 95 -3.19 -21.37 2.68
CA THR A 95 -2.16 -22.35 2.30
C THR A 95 -1.03 -21.76 1.46
N GLN A 96 -0.19 -20.95 2.10
CA GLN A 96 1.25 -21.13 1.86
C GLN A 96 1.64 -22.49 2.44
N ALA A 97 1.48 -23.53 1.62
CA ALA A 97 2.13 -24.81 1.84
C ALA A 97 3.63 -24.53 1.93
N ARG A 98 4.14 -24.74 3.15
CA ARG A 98 5.54 -25.01 3.51
C ARG A 98 6.50 -24.89 2.34
N LYS A 99 7.27 -23.80 2.29
CA LYS A 99 8.64 -23.94 1.76
C LYS A 99 9.46 -24.60 2.86
N THR A 100 9.28 -25.91 3.02
CA THR A 100 10.31 -26.78 3.58
C THR A 100 11.55 -26.57 2.72
N ARG A 101 12.42 -25.66 3.15
CA ARG A 101 13.82 -25.66 2.75
C ARG A 101 14.52 -26.70 3.62
N GLU A 102 14.03 -27.94 3.56
CA GLU A 102 14.75 -29.12 3.99
C GLU A 102 15.44 -29.70 2.76
N SER A 103 16.74 -29.42 2.71
CA SER A 103 17.79 -30.43 2.55
C SER A 103 17.94 -31.19 1.22
N ARG A 104 19.23 -31.31 0.85
CA ARG A 104 19.90 -32.26 -0.06
C ARG A 104 19.97 -31.79 -1.52
N LYS A 105 21.14 -31.67 -2.13
CA LYS A 105 22.34 -32.56 -2.07
C LYS A 105 23.59 -31.66 -2.06
N ALA A 106 24.61 -31.78 -1.19
CA ALA A 106 25.40 -32.97 -0.88
C ALA A 106 25.65 -33.83 -2.13
N THR A 107 26.37 -33.26 -3.09
CA THR A 107 27.09 -34.06 -4.08
C THR A 107 28.49 -34.29 -3.51
N GLU A 108 28.60 -35.46 -2.91
CA GLU A 108 29.82 -36.15 -2.52
C GLU A 108 30.58 -36.61 -3.79
N VAL A 109 31.91 -36.59 -3.70
CA VAL A 109 32.95 -37.34 -4.47
C VAL A 109 33.09 -37.19 -5.99
N LEU A 110 34.24 -36.65 -6.43
CA LEU A 110 35.47 -37.41 -6.70
C LEU A 110 36.70 -36.51 -6.52
#